data_AF-A0A251TNF8-F1
#
_entry.id   AF-A0A251TNF8-F1
#
_cell.length_a   1.000
_cell.length_b   1.000
_cell.length_c   1.000
_cell.angle_alpha   90.00
_cell.angle_beta   90.00
_cell.angle_gamma   90.00
#
_symmetry.space_group_name_H-M   'P 1'
#
loop_
_entity.id
_entity.type
_entity.pdbx_description
1 polymer ?
#
loop_
_entity_poly.entity_id
_entity_poly.type
_entity_poly.pdbx_seq_one_letter_code
_entity_poly.pdbx_strand_id
1 'polypeptide(L)'
;MGSPENNITAEQIILRWDSTASEDARTRMIFEQHDRQEIIRYLQAVDQIQTSMNSTTLSDGESKKLNNAIQIAMARLEDEECVQVYGSVRKSVVDGSFKKLGVEKLSIGDIQRLDWEAMNAKIGRWIRAAKVCIRVLFASEKKLCRQIFEDLGSMAADDACFIETVKAPANQLFNFVEAISISRRSPEKLFKILDLHDSLLDLLPDIDDVFDSKPAESIRIQAPEILSRLAEAARGMLSEFENAVLREPSKVPVPGGTIHPLTRYVMNYISLISDYKQTLGEIIISRPTTGSRHCDVTAPEMDFDELDEQPPLI
;
A
#
# COMPACT_ATOMS: atom_id res chain seq x y z
N MET A 1 -0.40 -10.62 48.77
CA MET A 1 0.68 -11.21 47.97
C MET A 1 0.97 -10.24 46.84
N GLY A 2 1.97 -9.38 47.02
CA GLY A 2 2.42 -8.47 45.97
C GLY A 2 3.31 -9.22 45.00
N SER A 3 3.01 -9.12 43.71
CA SER A 3 3.86 -9.63 42.63
C SER A 3 5.25 -8.98 42.70
N PRO A 4 6.34 -9.69 42.38
CA PRO A 4 7.67 -9.12 42.33
C PRO A 4 7.76 -8.25 41.08
N GLU A 5 7.55 -6.93 41.22
CA GLU A 5 8.06 -6.00 40.22
C GLU A 5 9.58 -6.10 40.26
N ASN A 6 10.16 -6.70 39.22
CA ASN A 6 11.60 -6.78 39.01
C ASN A 6 12.21 -5.39 39.20
N ASN A 7 13.01 -5.19 40.24
CA ASN A 7 13.88 -4.02 40.39
C ASN A 7 14.99 -4.10 39.33
N ILE A 8 14.65 -3.74 38.09
CA ILE A 8 15.63 -3.58 37.02
C ILE A 8 16.42 -2.30 37.33
N THR A 9 17.74 -2.44 37.46
CA THR A 9 18.64 -1.30 37.72
C THR A 9 18.75 -0.40 36.47
N ALA A 10 19.04 0.89 36.67
CA ALA A 10 19.21 1.85 35.57
C ALA A 10 20.24 1.37 34.52
N GLU A 11 21.33 0.74 34.97
CA GLU A 11 22.34 0.14 34.09
C GLU A 11 21.77 -0.98 33.23
N GLN A 12 20.96 -1.88 33.81
CA GLN A 12 20.31 -2.97 33.07
C GLN A 12 19.30 -2.44 32.06
N ILE A 13 18.64 -1.31 32.35
CA ILE A 13 17.76 -0.65 31.39
C ILE A 13 18.56 -0.18 30.17
N ILE A 14 19.71 0.49 30.37
CA ILE A 14 20.52 1.02 29.27
C ILE A 14 21.22 -0.11 28.49
N LEU A 15 21.78 -1.10 29.18
CA LEU A 15 22.48 -2.23 28.55
C LEU A 15 21.58 -3.08 27.65
N ARG A 16 20.25 -3.06 27.86
CA ARG A 16 19.30 -3.70 26.94
C ARG A 16 19.28 -3.06 25.55
N TRP A 17 19.76 -1.83 25.43
CA TRP A 17 19.83 -1.06 24.18
C TRP A 17 21.24 -0.99 23.61
N ASP A 18 22.18 -1.74 24.19
CA ASP A 18 23.51 -1.89 23.62
C ASP A 18 23.42 -2.64 22.28
N SER A 19 23.77 -1.96 21.19
CA SER A 19 23.78 -2.49 19.81
C SER A 19 24.68 -3.74 19.64
N THR A 20 25.59 -4.00 20.58
CA THR A 20 26.46 -5.18 20.60
C THR A 20 25.86 -6.38 21.35
N ALA A 21 24.84 -6.16 22.19
CA ALA A 21 24.31 -7.19 23.08
C ALA A 21 23.37 -8.19 22.38
N SER A 22 22.63 -7.76 21.35
CA SER A 22 21.68 -8.60 20.61
C SER A 22 21.31 -7.97 19.27
N GLU A 23 20.97 -8.79 18.27
CA GLU A 23 20.37 -8.33 17.02
C GLU A 23 19.08 -7.53 17.26
N ASP A 24 18.27 -7.96 18.23
CA ASP A 24 17.02 -7.29 18.60
C ASP A 24 17.27 -5.92 19.27
N ALA A 25 18.37 -5.76 20.01
CA ALA A 25 18.82 -4.46 20.51
C ALA A 25 19.39 -3.60 19.38
N ARG A 26 20.00 -4.20 18.36
CA ARG A 26 20.44 -3.45 17.18
C ARG A 26 19.26 -2.89 16.38
N THR A 27 18.19 -3.66 16.22
CA THR A 27 17.04 -3.31 15.35
C THR A 27 15.98 -2.38 15.92
N ARG A 28 15.89 -2.23 17.24
CA ARG A 28 14.78 -1.49 17.88
C ARG A 28 15.11 -0.02 18.09
N MET A 29 14.23 0.90 17.67
CA MET A 29 14.34 2.33 17.99
C MET A 29 13.50 2.66 19.23
N ILE A 30 14.08 3.37 20.20
CA ILE A 30 13.43 3.79 21.46
C ILE A 30 12.23 4.69 21.15
N PHE A 31 12.38 5.62 20.20
CA PHE A 31 11.36 6.62 19.89
C PHE A 31 10.31 6.19 18.85
N GLU A 32 10.50 5.07 18.11
CA GLU A 32 9.50 4.60 17.14
C GLU A 32 8.29 3.90 17.78
N GLN A 33 8.45 3.21 18.90
CA GLN A 33 7.46 2.21 19.35
C GLN A 33 6.18 2.78 19.98
N HIS A 34 6.00 4.11 20.03
CA HIS A 34 4.89 4.77 20.73
C HIS A 34 4.67 4.33 22.21
N ASP A 35 5.54 3.51 22.79
CA ASP A 35 5.54 3.22 24.23
C ASP A 35 6.23 4.36 24.98
N ARG A 36 5.43 5.39 25.26
CA ARG A 36 5.85 6.55 26.04
C ARG A 36 6.44 6.15 27.40
N GLN A 37 6.03 5.02 27.95
CA GLN A 37 6.45 4.56 29.26
C GLN A 37 7.83 3.91 29.21
N GLU A 38 8.18 3.24 28.12
CA GLU A 38 9.54 2.75 27.88
C GLU A 38 10.52 3.90 27.60
N ILE A 39 10.10 4.90 26.82
CA ILE A 39 10.88 6.14 26.59
C ILE A 39 11.17 6.85 27.92
N ILE A 40 10.14 7.07 28.74
CA ILE A 40 10.31 7.71 30.07
C ILE A 40 11.25 6.90 30.96
N ARG A 41 11.10 5.56 30.98
CA ARG A 41 11.97 4.68 31.78
C ARG A 41 13.43 4.77 31.33
N TYR A 42 13.68 4.84 30.02
CA TYR A 42 15.02 4.98 29.48
C TYR A 42 15.65 6.32 29.87
N LEU A 43 14.96 7.43 29.65
CA LEU A 43 15.45 8.76 30.01
C LEU A 43 15.69 8.90 31.52
N GLN A 44 14.79 8.35 32.35
CA GLN A 44 14.99 8.31 33.80
C GLN A 44 16.21 7.50 34.20
N ALA A 45 16.52 6.40 33.50
CA ALA A 45 17.72 5.62 33.76
C ALA A 45 19.00 6.40 33.43
N VAL A 46 18.99 7.17 32.33
CA VAL A 46 20.10 8.07 31.96
C VAL A 46 20.32 9.13 33.05
N ASP A 47 19.25 9.82 33.47
CA ASP A 47 19.32 10.84 34.53
C ASP A 47 19.84 10.27 35.86
N GLN A 48 19.41 9.06 36.22
CA GLN A 48 19.86 8.37 37.43
C GLN A 48 21.36 8.07 37.39
N ILE A 49 21.88 7.53 36.28
CA ILE A 49 23.31 7.22 36.13
C ILE A 49 24.15 8.51 36.17
N GLN A 50 23.70 9.56 35.49
CA GLN A 50 24.39 10.85 35.47
C GLN A 50 24.42 11.49 36.88
N THR A 51 23.31 11.37 37.63
CA THR A 51 23.23 11.84 39.02
C THR A 51 24.14 11.04 39.95
N SER A 52 24.18 9.71 39.81
CA SER A 52 25.05 8.83 40.61
C SER A 52 26.54 9.07 40.39
N MET A 53 26.95 9.38 39.15
CA MET A 53 28.32 9.80 38.85
C MET A 53 28.71 11.11 39.54
N ASN A 54 27.81 12.10 39.55
CA ASN A 54 28.10 13.43 40.08
C ASN A 54 28.08 13.49 41.62
N SER A 55 27.46 12.52 42.29
CA SER A 55 27.15 12.60 43.72
C SER A 55 28.04 11.76 44.64
N THR A 56 28.92 10.89 44.10
CA THR A 56 29.53 9.81 44.90
C THR A 56 31.03 9.61 44.63
N THR A 57 31.83 9.38 45.67
CA THR A 57 33.16 8.76 45.56
C THR A 57 33.01 7.27 45.25
N LEU A 58 32.86 6.95 43.97
CA LEU A 58 32.67 5.57 43.48
C LEU A 58 33.97 4.77 43.51
N SER A 59 33.86 3.44 43.64
CA SER A 59 34.97 2.54 43.35
C SER A 59 35.36 2.66 41.86
N ASP A 60 36.64 2.46 41.54
CA ASP A 60 37.15 2.52 40.15
C ASP A 60 36.36 1.55 39.22
N GLY A 61 35.91 0.41 39.75
CA GLY A 61 35.08 -0.55 39.01
C GLY A 61 33.66 -0.06 38.73
N GLU A 62 33.02 0.60 39.68
CA GLU A 62 31.67 1.16 39.52
C GLU A 62 31.70 2.36 38.58
N SER A 63 32.70 3.24 38.73
CA SER A 63 32.89 4.38 37.84
C SER A 63 33.05 3.95 36.38
N LYS A 64 33.87 2.93 36.09
CA LYS A 64 34.02 2.38 34.73
C LYS A 64 32.71 1.82 34.16
N LYS A 65 31.91 1.17 35.00
CA LYS A 65 30.63 0.58 34.59
C LYS A 65 29.59 1.65 34.23
N LEU A 66 29.42 2.66 35.08
CA LEU A 66 28.55 3.80 34.80
C LEU A 66 29.04 4.56 33.55
N ASN A 67 30.35 4.72 33.38
CA ASN A 67 30.95 5.34 32.19
C ASN A 67 30.65 4.56 30.91
N ASN A 68 30.71 3.23 30.94
CA ASN A 68 30.30 2.45 29.80
C ASN A 68 28.80 2.63 29.49
N ALA A 69 27.94 2.58 30.51
CA ALA A 69 26.50 2.75 30.34
C ALA A 69 26.14 4.13 29.76
N ILE A 70 26.75 5.22 30.23
CA ILE A 70 26.47 6.56 29.68
C ILE A 70 26.92 6.69 28.23
N GLN A 71 28.06 6.09 27.85
CA GLN A 71 28.53 6.10 26.47
C GLN A 71 27.59 5.34 25.53
N ILE A 72 27.09 4.18 25.97
CA ILE A 72 26.06 3.42 25.23
C ILE A 72 24.80 4.26 25.08
N ALA A 73 24.37 4.94 26.14
CA ALA A 73 23.17 5.78 26.08
C ALA A 73 23.33 6.99 25.15
N MET A 74 24.48 7.66 25.20
CA MET A 74 24.79 8.78 24.32
C MET A 74 24.80 8.36 22.84
N ALA A 75 25.55 7.30 22.50
CA ALA A 75 25.61 6.80 21.14
C ALA A 75 24.21 6.46 20.60
N ARG A 76 23.37 5.84 21.44
CA ARG A 76 22.00 5.49 21.05
C ARG A 76 21.11 6.71 20.82
N LEU A 77 21.19 7.72 21.68
CA LEU A 77 20.40 8.94 21.52
C LEU A 77 20.84 9.75 20.28
N GLU A 78 22.15 9.80 20.01
CA GLU A 78 22.72 10.46 18.83
C GLU A 78 22.26 9.80 17.52
N ASP A 79 22.27 8.46 17.46
CA ASP A 79 21.76 7.70 16.31
C ASP A 79 20.29 8.03 16.03
N GLU A 80 19.44 8.01 17.07
CA GLU A 80 18.01 8.27 16.92
C GLU A 80 17.70 9.74 16.58
N GLU A 81 18.45 10.69 17.15
CA GLU A 81 18.34 12.11 16.78
C GLU A 81 18.73 12.32 15.31
N CYS A 82 19.80 11.66 14.84
CA CYS A 82 20.22 11.73 13.44
C CYS A 82 19.12 11.24 12.50
N VAL A 83 18.51 10.08 12.80
CA VAL A 83 17.39 9.53 12.01
C VAL A 83 16.20 10.48 11.97
N GLN A 84 15.82 11.06 13.12
CA GLN A 84 14.69 11.99 13.20
C GLN A 84 14.94 13.28 12.41
N VAL A 85 16.12 13.90 12.57
CA VAL A 85 16.48 15.13 11.88
C VAL A 85 16.55 14.89 10.37
N TYR A 86 17.23 13.82 9.95
CA TYR A 86 17.30 13.44 8.54
C TYR A 86 15.90 13.21 7.97
N GLY A 87 15.08 12.39 8.63
CA GLY A 87 13.72 12.07 8.20
C GLY A 87 12.87 13.33 8.04
N SER A 88 12.97 14.27 8.98
CA SER A 88 12.22 15.54 8.93
C SER A 88 12.56 16.40 7.70
N VAL A 89 13.85 16.48 7.34
CA VAL A 89 14.32 17.27 6.20
C VAL A 89 13.96 16.58 4.89
N ARG A 90 14.22 15.27 4.79
CA ARG A 90 14.00 14.50 3.56
C ARG A 90 12.53 14.32 3.25
N LYS A 91 11.66 14.22 4.25
CA LYS A 91 10.22 14.20 4.08
C LYS A 91 9.72 15.43 3.32
N SER A 92 10.24 16.61 3.63
CA SER A 92 9.92 17.85 2.89
C SER A 92 10.34 17.78 1.40
N VAL A 93 11.48 17.13 1.12
CA VAL A 93 11.98 16.93 -0.26
C VAL A 93 11.09 15.93 -1.03
N VAL A 94 10.72 14.82 -0.39
CA VAL A 94 9.81 13.82 -0.97
C VAL A 94 8.43 14.43 -1.21
N ASP A 95 7.88 15.18 -0.24
CA ASP A 95 6.61 15.90 -0.38
C ASP A 95 6.66 16.94 -1.50
N GLY A 96 7.77 17.67 -1.62
CA GLY A 96 8.01 18.60 -2.72
C GLY A 96 8.02 17.90 -4.09
N SER A 97 8.57 16.69 -4.15
CA SER A 97 8.60 15.87 -5.37
C SER A 97 7.21 15.37 -5.74
N PHE A 98 6.41 14.93 -4.76
CA PHE A 98 5.01 14.54 -4.94
C PHE A 98 4.16 15.69 -5.52
N LYS A 99 4.33 16.90 -4.99
CA LYS A 99 3.67 18.10 -5.52
C LYS A 99 4.04 18.37 -6.98
N LYS A 100 5.32 18.25 -7.34
CA LYS A 100 5.79 18.42 -8.74
C LYS A 100 5.25 17.35 -9.69
N LEU A 101 5.11 16.12 -9.21
CA LEU A 101 4.53 15.00 -9.96
C LEU A 101 2.99 15.09 -10.07
N GLY A 102 2.36 16.06 -9.39
CA GLY A 102 0.91 16.22 -9.39
C GLY A 102 0.18 15.16 -8.59
N VAL A 103 0.84 14.53 -7.62
CA VAL A 103 0.22 13.58 -6.68
C VAL A 103 -0.48 14.39 -5.60
N GLU A 104 -1.78 14.58 -5.78
CA GLU A 104 -2.61 15.32 -4.82
C GLU A 104 -3.01 14.44 -3.64
N LYS A 105 -3.16 15.06 -2.47
CA LYS A 105 -3.72 14.39 -1.30
C LYS A 105 -5.24 14.48 -1.40
N LEU A 106 -5.87 13.38 -1.79
CA LEU A 106 -7.32 13.29 -1.93
C LEU A 106 -7.88 12.36 -0.86
N SER A 107 -8.96 12.77 -0.21
CA SER A 107 -9.73 11.86 0.63
C SER A 107 -10.58 10.93 -0.25
N ILE A 108 -11.05 9.83 0.34
CA ILE A 108 -12.02 8.94 -0.32
C ILE A 108 -13.26 9.73 -0.76
N GLY A 109 -13.72 10.66 0.09
CA GLY A 109 -14.87 11.52 -0.21
C GLY A 109 -14.64 12.46 -1.38
N ASP A 110 -13.43 13.00 -1.53
CA ASP A 110 -13.09 13.85 -2.69
C ASP A 110 -13.15 13.04 -3.97
N ILE A 111 -12.58 11.83 -3.97
CA ILE A 111 -12.53 10.94 -5.14
C ILE A 111 -13.93 10.53 -5.58
N GLN A 112 -14.84 10.27 -4.65
CA GLN A 112 -16.23 9.93 -4.95
C GLN A 112 -17.04 11.09 -5.54
N ARG A 113 -16.65 12.35 -5.29
CA ARG A 113 -17.33 13.56 -5.78
C ARG A 113 -16.78 14.06 -7.11
N LEU A 114 -15.64 13.53 -7.57
CA LEU A 114 -15.07 13.89 -8.85
C LEU A 114 -15.97 13.41 -9.99
N ASP A 115 -16.09 14.25 -11.03
CA ASP A 115 -16.61 13.80 -12.30
C ASP A 115 -15.65 12.81 -12.98
N TRP A 116 -16.15 12.15 -14.02
CA TRP A 116 -15.39 11.13 -14.72
C TRP A 116 -14.16 11.68 -15.44
N GLU A 117 -14.26 12.84 -16.08
CA GLU A 117 -13.16 13.41 -16.86
C GLU A 117 -11.97 13.79 -15.95
N ALA A 118 -12.27 14.42 -14.80
CA ALA A 118 -11.29 14.75 -13.79
C ALA A 118 -10.65 13.49 -13.18
N MET A 119 -11.45 12.46 -12.89
CA MET A 119 -10.95 11.19 -12.37
C MET A 119 -10.04 10.49 -13.39
N ASN A 120 -10.45 10.41 -14.65
CA ASN A 120 -9.66 9.82 -15.73
C ASN A 120 -8.29 10.54 -15.90
N ALA A 121 -8.30 11.87 -15.90
CA ALA A 121 -7.06 12.66 -15.96
C ALA A 121 -6.14 12.39 -14.75
N LYS A 122 -6.72 12.25 -13.55
CA LYS A 122 -5.97 11.91 -12.33
C LYS A 122 -5.42 10.50 -12.34
N ILE A 123 -6.15 9.50 -12.86
CA ILE A 123 -5.64 8.13 -13.04
C ILE A 123 -4.40 8.15 -13.95
N GLY A 124 -4.47 8.83 -15.10
CA GLY A 124 -3.34 8.94 -16.00
C GLY A 124 -2.12 9.64 -15.37
N ARG A 125 -2.34 10.67 -14.55
CA ARG A 125 -1.27 11.31 -13.77
C ARG A 125 -0.68 10.37 -12.73
N TRP A 126 -1.54 9.64 -12.00
CA TRP A 126 -1.11 8.68 -10.99
C TRP A 126 -0.22 7.60 -11.60
N ILE A 127 -0.59 7.00 -12.74
CA ILE A 127 0.20 5.95 -13.39
C ILE A 127 1.64 6.41 -13.66
N ARG A 128 1.79 7.63 -14.20
CA ARG A 128 3.13 8.19 -14.48
C ARG A 128 3.88 8.51 -13.18
N ALA A 129 3.20 9.13 -12.22
CA ALA A 129 3.81 9.50 -10.96
C ALA A 129 4.23 8.27 -10.14
N ALA A 130 3.41 7.22 -10.07
CA ALA A 130 3.69 6.00 -9.34
C ALA A 130 4.98 5.33 -9.84
N LYS A 131 5.17 5.24 -11.16
CA LYS A 131 6.40 4.72 -11.76
C LYS A 131 7.63 5.50 -11.33
N VAL A 132 7.57 6.83 -11.33
CA VAL A 132 8.68 7.69 -10.88
C VAL A 132 8.88 7.57 -9.37
N CYS A 133 7.81 7.58 -8.58
CA CYS A 133 7.89 7.50 -7.13
C CYS A 133 8.54 6.19 -6.67
N ILE A 134 8.09 5.05 -7.20
CA ILE A 134 8.58 3.74 -6.76
C ILE A 134 9.98 3.46 -7.31
N ARG A 135 10.16 3.54 -8.64
CA ARG A 135 11.41 3.13 -9.30
C ARG A 135 12.56 4.12 -9.12
N VAL A 136 12.26 5.39 -8.83
CA VAL A 136 13.28 6.44 -8.73
C VAL A 136 13.30 7.04 -7.33
N LEU A 137 12.21 7.67 -6.89
CA LEU A 137 12.24 8.46 -5.65
C LEU A 137 12.50 7.58 -4.42
N PHE A 138 11.68 6.55 -4.20
CA PHE A 138 11.80 5.65 -3.05
C PHE A 138 13.05 4.78 -3.15
N ALA A 139 13.36 4.23 -4.32
CA ALA A 139 14.60 3.49 -4.55
C ALA A 139 15.85 4.34 -4.24
N SER A 140 15.86 5.61 -4.66
CA SER A 140 16.97 6.53 -4.37
C SER A 140 17.06 6.91 -2.90
N GLU A 141 15.92 7.09 -2.22
CA GLU A 141 15.89 7.40 -0.78
C GLU A 141 16.41 6.21 0.02
N LYS A 142 15.97 4.99 -0.30
CA LYS A 142 16.48 3.76 0.33
C LYS A 142 17.98 3.63 0.17
N LYS A 143 18.50 3.87 -1.03
CA LYS A 143 19.94 3.84 -1.30
C LYS A 143 20.68 4.91 -0.49
N LEU A 144 20.12 6.12 -0.38
CA LEU A 144 20.72 7.21 0.37
C LEU A 144 20.75 6.92 1.88
N CYS A 145 19.65 6.41 2.45
CA CYS A 145 19.61 5.97 3.85
C CYS A 145 20.67 4.89 4.10
N ARG A 146 20.76 3.88 3.23
CA ARG A 146 21.80 2.86 3.35
C ARG A 146 23.19 3.48 3.35
N GLN A 147 23.51 4.34 2.39
CA GLN A 147 24.83 4.97 2.30
C GLN A 147 25.21 5.82 3.52
N ILE A 148 24.24 6.49 4.16
CA ILE A 148 24.51 7.37 5.30
C ILE A 148 24.64 6.58 6.60
N PHE A 149 23.81 5.56 6.79
CA PHE A 149 23.69 4.84 8.05
C PHE A 149 24.45 3.51 8.08
N GLU A 150 24.86 2.96 6.93
CA GLU A 150 25.79 1.82 6.84
C GLU A 150 27.15 2.19 7.44
N ASP A 151 27.66 3.40 7.15
CA ASP A 151 28.91 3.92 7.71
C ASP A 151 28.84 4.16 9.23
N LEU A 152 27.63 4.32 9.78
CA LEU A 152 27.37 4.50 11.21
C LEU A 152 27.24 3.16 11.96
N GLY A 153 27.30 2.01 11.27
CA GLY A 153 27.20 0.68 11.89
C GLY A 153 25.80 0.33 12.41
N SER A 154 24.78 1.10 12.03
CA SER A 154 23.41 0.97 12.53
C SER A 154 22.48 0.49 11.42
N MET A 155 22.50 -0.82 11.14
CA MET A 155 21.63 -1.48 10.13
C MET A 155 20.13 -1.44 10.44
N ALA A 156 19.75 -0.81 11.54
CA ALA A 156 18.36 -0.57 11.91
C ALA A 156 17.91 0.86 11.60
N ALA A 157 18.88 1.78 11.66
CA ALA A 157 18.66 3.18 11.43
C ALA A 157 18.38 3.46 9.95
N ASP A 158 19.00 2.74 9.01
CA ASP A 158 18.77 2.95 7.58
C ASP A 158 17.31 2.65 7.18
N ASP A 159 16.80 1.47 7.56
CA ASP A 159 15.43 1.04 7.28
C ASP A 159 14.38 1.91 8.00
N ALA A 160 14.59 2.20 9.28
CA ALA A 160 13.71 3.08 10.05
C ALA A 160 13.67 4.49 9.45
N CYS A 161 14.83 5.03 9.08
CA CYS A 161 14.96 6.36 8.49
C CYS A 161 14.31 6.45 7.11
N PHE A 162 14.51 5.43 6.28
CA PHE A 162 13.81 5.30 5.00
C PHE A 162 12.30 5.31 5.21
N ILE A 163 11.78 4.46 6.10
CA ILE A 163 10.34 4.35 6.34
C ILE A 163 9.74 5.62 6.93
N GLU A 164 10.39 6.28 7.89
CA GLU A 164 9.94 7.57 8.43
C GLU A 164 9.77 8.62 7.31
N THR A 165 10.63 8.58 6.31
CA THR A 165 10.62 9.50 5.17
C THR A 165 9.52 9.17 4.15
N VAL A 166 9.38 7.89 3.77
CA VAL A 166 8.55 7.51 2.61
C VAL A 166 7.16 6.97 2.96
N LYS A 167 6.91 6.55 4.21
CA LYS A 167 5.66 5.86 4.59
C LYS A 167 4.42 6.69 4.31
N ALA A 168 4.42 7.97 4.70
CA ALA A 168 3.27 8.84 4.46
C ALA A 168 3.03 9.10 2.95
N PRO A 169 4.04 9.46 2.14
CA PRO A 169 3.92 9.56 0.69
C PRO A 169 3.49 8.25 0.00
N ALA A 170 4.03 7.11 0.42
CA ALA A 170 3.64 5.80 -0.10
C ALA A 170 2.16 5.50 0.17
N ASN A 171 1.71 5.69 1.42
CA ASN A 171 0.30 5.55 1.78
C ASN A 171 -0.59 6.50 0.98
N GLN A 172 -0.17 7.75 0.74
CA GLN A 172 -0.93 8.67 -0.11
C GLN A 172 -1.09 8.14 -1.55
N LEU A 173 -0.05 7.54 -2.11
CA LEU A 173 -0.08 6.95 -3.45
C LEU A 173 -1.07 5.78 -3.51
N PHE A 174 -1.02 4.87 -2.53
CA PHE A 174 -1.88 3.68 -2.50
C PHE A 174 -3.34 4.01 -2.16
N ASN A 175 -3.58 4.93 -1.22
CA ASN A 175 -4.94 5.36 -0.84
C ASN A 175 -5.76 5.90 -2.02
N PHE A 176 -5.09 6.54 -2.99
CA PHE A 176 -5.77 7.02 -4.21
C PHE A 176 -6.36 5.86 -5.03
N VAL A 177 -5.55 4.83 -5.28
CA VAL A 177 -5.97 3.64 -6.03
C VAL A 177 -7.00 2.85 -5.25
N GLU A 178 -6.79 2.73 -3.95
CA GLU A 178 -7.71 2.07 -3.04
C GLU A 178 -9.10 2.71 -3.08
N ALA A 179 -9.18 4.04 -3.07
CA ALA A 179 -10.44 4.77 -3.18
C ALA A 179 -11.13 4.57 -4.54
N ILE A 180 -10.36 4.50 -5.64
CA ILE A 180 -10.90 4.19 -6.97
C ILE A 180 -11.49 2.78 -6.99
N SER A 181 -10.86 1.82 -6.32
CA SER A 181 -11.34 0.44 -6.24
C SER A 181 -12.73 0.32 -5.58
N ILE A 182 -13.11 1.28 -4.72
CA ILE A 182 -14.42 1.33 -4.04
C ILE A 182 -15.39 2.27 -4.77
N SER A 183 -14.94 2.98 -5.80
CA SER A 183 -15.78 3.97 -6.50
C SER A 183 -16.97 3.31 -7.21
N ARG A 184 -18.00 4.12 -7.50
CA ARG A 184 -19.19 3.64 -8.23
C ARG A 184 -18.77 2.97 -9.53
N ARG A 185 -19.14 1.70 -9.66
CA ARG A 185 -18.94 0.89 -10.85
C ARG A 185 -19.83 1.40 -11.99
N SER A 186 -19.22 1.48 -13.17
CA SER A 186 -19.93 1.71 -14.42
C SER A 186 -19.05 1.22 -15.58
N PRO A 187 -19.65 0.76 -16.69
CA PRO A 187 -18.91 0.20 -17.82
C PRO A 187 -17.90 1.17 -18.44
N GLU A 188 -18.17 2.48 -18.44
CA GLU A 188 -17.26 3.46 -19.03
C GLU A 188 -15.91 3.55 -18.29
N LYS A 189 -15.89 3.13 -17.02
CA LYS A 189 -14.70 3.21 -16.16
C LYS A 189 -13.79 2.01 -16.27
N LEU A 190 -14.27 0.90 -16.85
CA LEU A 190 -13.59 -0.39 -16.82
C LEU A 190 -12.16 -0.28 -17.36
N PHE A 191 -11.98 0.32 -18.54
CA PHE A 191 -10.68 0.43 -19.19
C PHE A 191 -9.64 1.16 -18.33
N LYS A 192 -10.04 2.21 -17.59
CA LYS A 192 -9.10 2.91 -16.70
C LYS A 192 -8.80 2.16 -15.42
N ILE A 193 -9.74 1.34 -14.93
CA ILE A 193 -9.44 0.41 -13.84
C ILE A 193 -8.45 -0.67 -14.30
N LEU A 194 -8.59 -1.18 -15.52
CA LEU A 194 -7.65 -2.13 -16.10
C LEU A 194 -6.25 -1.50 -16.29
N ASP A 195 -6.17 -0.29 -16.85
CA ASP A 195 -4.91 0.46 -16.96
C ASP A 195 -4.21 0.61 -15.59
N LEU A 196 -5.00 0.86 -14.54
CA LEU A 196 -4.50 1.05 -13.18
C LEU A 196 -4.05 -0.27 -12.54
N HIS A 197 -4.81 -1.34 -12.76
CA HIS A 197 -4.45 -2.70 -12.35
C HIS A 197 -3.12 -3.11 -12.97
N ASP A 198 -2.97 -2.96 -14.30
CA ASP A 198 -1.76 -3.36 -15.01
C ASP A 198 -0.56 -2.52 -14.60
N SER A 199 -0.77 -1.22 -14.35
CA SER A 199 0.28 -0.34 -13.85
C SER A 199 0.73 -0.72 -12.45
N LEU A 200 -0.18 -1.13 -11.55
CA LEU A 200 0.18 -1.57 -10.21
C LEU A 200 0.85 -2.96 -10.24
N LEU A 201 0.39 -3.87 -11.10
CA LEU A 201 0.99 -5.18 -11.31
C LEU A 201 2.44 -5.06 -11.83
N ASP A 202 2.69 -4.17 -12.80
CA ASP A 202 4.03 -3.81 -13.32
C ASP A 202 4.96 -3.26 -12.23
N LEU A 203 4.40 -2.69 -11.16
CA LEU A 203 5.16 -2.08 -10.06
C LEU A 203 5.38 -3.01 -8.87
N LEU A 204 4.67 -4.15 -8.77
CA LEU A 204 4.81 -5.07 -7.64
C LEU A 204 6.26 -5.52 -7.37
N PRO A 205 7.05 -5.93 -8.39
CA PRO A 205 8.43 -6.37 -8.13
C PRO A 205 9.31 -5.23 -7.59
N ASP A 206 9.10 -4.00 -8.07
CA ASP A 206 9.82 -2.83 -7.59
C ASP A 206 9.39 -2.44 -6.17
N ILE A 207 8.10 -2.63 -5.83
CA ILE A 207 7.59 -2.45 -4.48
C ILE A 207 8.21 -3.49 -3.54
N ASP A 208 8.27 -4.75 -3.94
CA ASP A 208 8.88 -5.82 -3.14
C ASP A 208 10.37 -5.57 -2.87
N ASP A 209 11.11 -5.08 -3.87
CA ASP A 209 12.54 -4.74 -3.74
C ASP A 209 12.77 -3.49 -2.89
N VAL A 210 11.97 -2.43 -3.09
CA VAL A 210 12.12 -1.18 -2.33
C VAL A 210 11.65 -1.36 -0.88
N PHE A 211 10.59 -2.12 -0.63
CA PHE A 211 9.98 -2.31 0.69
C PHE A 211 10.24 -3.72 1.26
N ASP A 212 11.45 -4.25 1.05
CA ASP A 212 11.90 -5.58 1.52
C ASP A 212 12.06 -5.70 3.05
N SER A 213 12.14 -4.57 3.76
CA SER A 213 12.41 -4.54 5.20
C SER A 213 11.17 -4.75 6.06
N LYS A 214 11.39 -5.21 7.30
CA LYS A 214 10.30 -5.50 8.25
C LYS A 214 9.42 -4.27 8.56
N PRO A 215 9.95 -3.05 8.79
CA PRO A 215 9.12 -1.87 9.04
C PRO A 215 8.26 -1.46 7.82
N ALA A 216 8.67 -1.91 6.63
CA ALA A 216 8.02 -1.63 5.35
C ALA A 216 6.90 -2.62 4.99
N GLU A 217 6.79 -3.74 5.72
CA GLU A 217 5.94 -4.88 5.37
C GLU A 217 4.47 -4.51 5.12
N SER A 218 3.93 -3.56 5.89
CA SER A 218 2.55 -3.07 5.71
C SER A 218 2.28 -2.54 4.30
N ILE A 219 3.25 -1.85 3.69
CA ILE A 219 3.13 -1.30 2.33
C ILE A 219 3.19 -2.43 1.30
N ARG A 220 4.11 -3.39 1.52
CA ARG A 220 4.28 -4.56 0.65
C ARG A 220 3.03 -5.44 0.62
N ILE A 221 2.36 -5.62 1.76
CA ILE A 221 1.10 -6.38 1.84
C ILE A 221 -0.07 -5.60 1.24
N GLN A 222 -0.12 -4.28 1.42
CA GLN A 222 -1.21 -3.43 0.93
C GLN A 222 -1.31 -3.44 -0.60
N ALA A 223 -0.20 -3.44 -1.34
CA ALA A 223 -0.22 -3.33 -2.80
C ALA A 223 -0.94 -4.53 -3.50
N PRO A 224 -0.64 -5.80 -3.18
CA PRO A 224 -1.39 -6.95 -3.69
C PRO A 224 -2.88 -6.94 -3.30
N GLU A 225 -3.23 -6.47 -2.10
CA GLU A 225 -4.63 -6.37 -1.66
C GLU A 225 -5.41 -5.34 -2.50
N ILE A 226 -4.80 -4.17 -2.77
CA ILE A 226 -5.39 -3.16 -3.67
C ILE A 226 -5.54 -3.74 -5.08
N LEU A 227 -4.55 -4.47 -5.59
CA LEU A 227 -4.61 -5.10 -6.90
C LEU A 227 -5.81 -6.08 -6.98
N SER A 228 -5.99 -6.93 -5.96
CA SER A 228 -7.15 -7.83 -5.86
C SER A 228 -8.48 -7.08 -5.84
N ARG A 229 -8.53 -5.90 -5.22
CA ARG A 229 -9.76 -5.08 -5.17
C ARG A 229 -10.04 -4.38 -6.50
N LEU A 230 -9.02 -3.98 -7.26
CA LEU A 230 -9.19 -3.48 -8.62
C LEU A 230 -9.72 -4.59 -9.55
N ALA A 231 -9.19 -5.81 -9.42
CA ALA A 231 -9.67 -6.98 -10.15
C ALA A 231 -11.16 -7.25 -9.85
N GLU A 232 -11.57 -7.17 -8.57
CA GLU A 232 -12.97 -7.31 -8.18
C GLU A 232 -13.85 -6.17 -8.70
N ALA A 233 -13.34 -4.93 -8.70
CA ALA A 233 -14.06 -3.81 -9.30
C ALA A 233 -14.28 -4.01 -10.81
N ALA A 234 -13.28 -4.50 -11.53
CA ALA A 234 -13.37 -4.82 -12.96
C ALA A 234 -14.39 -5.94 -13.23
N ARG A 235 -14.39 -7.02 -12.44
CA ARG A 235 -15.42 -8.08 -12.52
C ARG A 235 -16.83 -7.54 -12.28
N GLY A 236 -16.99 -6.69 -11.28
CA GLY A 236 -18.27 -6.04 -11.00
C GLY A 236 -18.75 -5.16 -12.16
N MET A 237 -17.86 -4.39 -12.80
CA MET A 237 -18.20 -3.56 -13.96
C MET A 237 -18.58 -4.38 -15.20
N LEU A 238 -17.92 -5.52 -15.42
CA LEU A 238 -18.29 -6.47 -16.46
C LEU A 238 -19.71 -7.02 -16.24
N SER A 239 -20.03 -7.41 -15.01
CA SER A 239 -21.37 -7.88 -14.66
C SER A 239 -22.41 -6.77 -14.80
N GLU A 240 -22.10 -5.53 -14.44
CA GLU A 240 -22.99 -4.39 -14.66
C GLU A 240 -23.24 -4.12 -16.15
N PHE A 241 -22.21 -4.24 -16.99
CA PHE A 241 -22.35 -4.14 -18.44
C PHE A 241 -23.27 -5.23 -19.00
N GLU A 242 -23.06 -6.50 -18.62
CA GLU A 242 -23.91 -7.62 -19.02
C GLU A 242 -25.37 -7.40 -18.59
N ASN A 243 -25.58 -7.03 -17.32
CA ASN A 243 -26.91 -6.75 -16.79
C ASN A 243 -27.59 -5.57 -17.50
N ALA A 244 -26.84 -4.53 -17.88
CA ALA A 244 -27.38 -3.39 -18.63
C ALA A 244 -27.87 -3.82 -20.03
N VAL A 245 -27.11 -4.68 -20.72
CA VAL A 245 -27.49 -5.23 -22.03
C VAL A 245 -28.71 -6.15 -21.93
N LEU A 246 -28.74 -7.05 -20.94
CA LEU A 246 -29.85 -8.00 -20.75
C LEU A 246 -31.18 -7.30 -20.37
N ARG A 247 -31.10 -6.19 -19.64
CA ARG A 247 -32.27 -5.46 -19.13
C ARG A 247 -32.78 -4.38 -20.07
N GLU A 248 -32.29 -4.32 -21.32
CA GLU A 248 -32.79 -3.38 -22.31
C GLU A 248 -33.84 -4.07 -23.21
N PRO A 249 -35.13 -4.10 -22.84
CA PRO A 249 -36.18 -4.57 -23.72
C PRO A 249 -36.39 -3.50 -24.79
N SER A 250 -35.70 -3.63 -25.92
CA SER A 250 -36.03 -2.82 -27.10
C SER A 250 -37.41 -3.25 -27.60
N LYS A 251 -38.44 -2.54 -27.14
CA LYS A 251 -39.83 -2.71 -27.59
C LYS A 251 -40.12 -1.91 -28.87
N VAL A 252 -39.15 -1.13 -29.34
CA VAL A 252 -39.30 -0.25 -30.49
C VAL A 252 -38.54 -0.87 -31.67
N PRO A 253 -39.24 -1.42 -32.67
CA PRO A 253 -38.58 -1.91 -33.87
C PRO A 253 -37.82 -0.77 -34.55
N VAL A 254 -36.59 -1.04 -34.96
CA VAL A 254 -35.75 -0.04 -35.63
C VAL A 254 -36.36 0.26 -37.01
N PRO A 255 -36.65 1.53 -37.33
CA PRO A 255 -37.20 1.90 -38.63
C PRO A 255 -36.34 1.36 -39.77
N GLY A 256 -36.96 0.66 -40.73
CA GLY A 256 -36.25 0.10 -41.90
C GLY A 256 -35.43 -1.15 -41.65
N GLY A 257 -35.53 -1.80 -40.48
CA GLY A 257 -34.87 -3.09 -40.23
C GLY A 257 -33.34 -3.02 -40.13
N THR A 258 -32.78 -1.82 -39.88
CA THR A 258 -31.34 -1.62 -39.72
C THR A 258 -30.84 -2.14 -38.37
N ILE A 259 -29.52 -2.32 -38.23
CA ILE A 259 -28.87 -2.80 -37.00
C ILE A 259 -29.24 -1.93 -35.79
N HIS A 260 -29.64 -2.57 -34.69
CA HIS A 260 -30.00 -1.88 -33.46
C HIS A 260 -28.81 -1.12 -32.85
N PRO A 261 -28.98 0.13 -32.36
CA PRO A 261 -27.90 0.90 -31.74
C PRO A 261 -27.20 0.17 -30.60
N LEU A 262 -27.94 -0.55 -29.76
CA LEU A 262 -27.37 -1.40 -28.69
C LEU A 262 -26.41 -2.45 -29.24
N THR A 263 -26.75 -3.14 -30.33
CA THR A 263 -25.85 -4.13 -30.96
C THR A 263 -24.55 -3.46 -31.39
N ARG A 264 -24.63 -2.27 -32.01
CA ARG A 264 -23.42 -1.51 -32.38
C ARG A 264 -22.59 -1.13 -31.15
N TYR A 265 -23.24 -0.66 -30.08
CA TYR A 265 -22.57 -0.31 -28.83
C TYR A 265 -21.87 -1.52 -28.20
N VAL A 266 -22.55 -2.66 -28.07
CA VAL A 266 -22.01 -3.89 -27.49
C VAL A 266 -20.83 -4.40 -28.30
N MET A 267 -20.96 -4.45 -29.64
CA MET A 267 -19.86 -4.89 -30.49
C MET A 267 -18.65 -3.97 -30.41
N ASN A 268 -18.86 -2.65 -30.35
CA ASN A 268 -17.77 -1.70 -30.15
C ASN A 268 -17.11 -1.88 -28.77
N TYR A 269 -17.89 -2.11 -27.72
CA TYR A 269 -17.37 -2.36 -26.39
C TYR A 269 -16.54 -3.66 -26.33
N ILE A 270 -17.02 -4.74 -26.93
CA ILE A 270 -16.29 -6.02 -27.04
C ILE A 270 -14.99 -5.82 -27.85
N SER A 271 -15.04 -5.03 -28.93
CA SER A 271 -13.83 -4.70 -29.70
C SER A 271 -12.78 -4.00 -28.82
N LEU A 272 -13.18 -2.99 -28.04
CA LEU A 272 -12.27 -2.25 -27.16
C LEU A 272 -11.74 -3.13 -26.02
N ILE A 273 -12.59 -3.97 -25.43
CA ILE A 273 -12.19 -4.81 -24.31
C ILE A 273 -11.26 -5.95 -24.74
N SER A 274 -11.27 -6.31 -26.02
CA SER A 274 -10.39 -7.35 -26.57
C SER A 274 -8.91 -6.97 -26.51
N ASP A 275 -8.57 -5.68 -26.47
CA ASP A 275 -7.21 -5.18 -26.29
C ASP A 275 -6.64 -5.56 -24.90
N TYR A 276 -7.51 -5.80 -23.92
CA TYR A 276 -7.15 -6.18 -22.54
C TYR A 276 -7.23 -7.69 -22.30
N LYS A 277 -7.23 -8.52 -23.35
CA LYS A 277 -7.39 -9.98 -23.27
C LYS A 277 -6.50 -10.65 -22.22
N GLN A 278 -5.23 -10.24 -22.12
CA GLN A 278 -4.28 -10.83 -21.17
C GLN A 278 -4.69 -10.51 -19.73
N THR A 279 -4.85 -9.23 -19.42
CA THR A 279 -5.30 -8.72 -18.12
C THR A 279 -6.63 -9.36 -17.69
N LEU A 280 -7.59 -9.45 -18.61
CA LEU A 280 -8.88 -10.08 -18.35
C LEU A 280 -8.75 -11.58 -18.10
N GLY A 281 -7.88 -12.28 -18.83
CA GLY A 281 -7.60 -13.70 -18.58
C GLY A 281 -7.15 -13.94 -17.15
N GLU A 282 -6.24 -13.10 -16.66
CA GLU A 282 -5.76 -13.16 -15.28
C GLU A 282 -6.86 -12.81 -14.27
N ILE A 283 -7.59 -11.70 -14.47
CA ILE A 283 -8.61 -11.23 -13.52
C ILE A 283 -9.86 -12.11 -13.48
N ILE A 284 -10.28 -12.69 -14.60
CA ILE A 284 -11.50 -13.51 -14.69
C ILE A 284 -11.27 -14.92 -14.15
N ILE A 285 -10.09 -15.51 -14.39
CA ILE A 285 -9.74 -16.84 -13.87
C ILE A 285 -9.42 -16.77 -12.36
N SER A 286 -8.96 -15.62 -11.87
CA SER A 286 -8.67 -15.39 -10.46
C SER A 286 -9.94 -15.32 -9.60
N ARG A 287 -10.48 -16.49 -9.26
CA ARG A 287 -11.56 -16.79 -8.29
C ARG A 287 -12.88 -16.04 -8.51
N PRO A 288 -13.99 -16.73 -8.81
CA PRO A 288 -15.29 -16.25 -8.35
C PRO A 288 -15.33 -16.43 -6.84
N THR A 289 -15.46 -15.35 -6.07
CA THR A 289 -15.97 -15.49 -4.70
C THR A 289 -17.36 -16.12 -4.81
N THR A 290 -17.46 -17.37 -4.37
CA THR A 290 -18.72 -18.11 -4.21
C THR A 290 -19.59 -17.39 -3.19
N GLY A 291 -20.28 -16.35 -3.65
CA GLY A 291 -21.41 -15.73 -2.98
C GLY A 291 -22.68 -16.40 -3.48
N SER A 292 -23.13 -17.41 -2.75
CA SER A 292 -24.43 -18.06 -2.93
C SER A 292 -25.56 -17.06 -3.12
N ARG A 293 -26.22 -17.10 -4.28
CA ARG A 293 -27.69 -17.10 -4.43
C ARG A 293 -28.03 -17.95 -5.65
N HIS A 294 -28.22 -19.24 -5.42
CA HIS A 294 -29.06 -20.06 -6.28
C HIS A 294 -30.46 -19.44 -6.24
N CYS A 295 -30.87 -18.78 -7.31
CA CYS A 295 -32.27 -18.62 -7.62
C CYS A 295 -32.61 -19.79 -8.54
N ASP A 296 -33.15 -20.86 -7.96
CA ASP A 296 -33.85 -21.90 -8.71
C ASP A 296 -35.03 -21.23 -9.42
N VAL A 297 -34.87 -20.98 -10.71
CA VAL A 297 -36.00 -20.87 -11.63
C VAL A 297 -35.80 -22.00 -12.62
N THR A 298 -36.49 -23.11 -12.34
CA THR A 298 -36.67 -24.22 -13.28
C THR A 298 -37.41 -23.66 -14.50
N ALA A 299 -36.69 -23.44 -15.60
CA ALA A 299 -37.27 -23.26 -16.92
C ALA A 299 -37.32 -24.65 -17.60
N PRO A 300 -38.42 -24.99 -18.30
CA PRO A 300 -38.58 -26.31 -18.88
C PRO A 300 -37.63 -26.50 -20.08
N GLU A 301 -36.99 -27.67 -20.13
CA GLU A 301 -36.21 -28.14 -21.28
C GLU A 301 -37.12 -28.19 -22.52
N MET A 302 -36.77 -27.43 -23.56
CA MET A 302 -37.28 -27.68 -24.90
C MET A 302 -36.30 -28.61 -25.61
N ASP A 303 -36.76 -29.85 -25.82
CA ASP A 303 -36.13 -30.84 -26.68
C ASP A 303 -36.16 -30.33 -28.12
N PHE A 304 -34.98 -30.26 -28.74
CA PHE A 304 -34.84 -30.03 -30.18
C PHE A 304 -34.49 -31.36 -30.81
N ASP A 305 -35.50 -32.10 -31.27
CA ASP A 305 -35.32 -33.06 -32.35
C ASP A 305 -36.64 -33.23 -33.14
N GLU A 306 -36.46 -33.40 -34.45
CA GLU A 306 -37.45 -33.71 -35.48
C GLU A 306 -38.47 -32.62 -35.87
N LEU A 307 -38.16 -31.87 -36.93
CA LEU A 307 -39.15 -31.63 -37.99
C LEU A 307 -38.48 -31.80 -39.37
N ASP A 308 -38.70 -33.00 -39.91
CA ASP A 308 -38.53 -33.34 -41.32
C ASP A 308 -39.37 -32.43 -42.24
N GLU A 309 -38.76 -32.15 -43.39
CA GLU A 309 -39.31 -31.83 -44.70
C GLU A 309 -40.77 -31.33 -44.83
N GLN A 310 -40.93 -30.07 -45.24
CA GLN A 310 -41.99 -29.70 -46.20
C GLN A 310 -41.51 -28.58 -47.16
N PRO A 311 -41.88 -28.63 -48.46
CA PRO A 311 -41.29 -27.80 -49.51
C PRO A 311 -41.94 -26.40 -49.57
N PRO A 312 -41.33 -25.43 -50.28
CA PRO A 312 -41.75 -24.04 -50.23
C PRO A 312 -43.07 -23.85 -50.97
N LEU A 313 -43.97 -23.07 -50.36
CA LEU A 313 -45.09 -22.46 -51.07
C LEU A 313 -44.63 -21.10 -51.60
N ILE A 314 -44.91 -20.94 -52.89
CA ILE A 314 -44.72 -19.79 -53.79
C ILE A 314 -45.11 -18.46 -53.14
#